data_AF-A0A927NEC2-F1
#
_entry.id   AF-A0A927NEC2-F1
#
_cell.length_a   1.000
_cell.length_b   1.000
_cell.length_c   1.000
_cell.angle_alpha   90.00
_cell.angle_beta   90.00
_cell.angle_gamma   90.00
#
_symmetry.space_group_name_H-M   'P 1'
#
loop_
_entity.id
_entity.type
_entity.pdbx_description
1 polymer ?
#
loop_
_entity_poly.entity_id
_entity_poly.type
_entity_poly.pdbx_seq_one_letter_code
_entity_poly.pdbx_strand_id
1 'polypeptide(L)' 'MTNITTTTLQQLNELMQSENLAYKKCCSYAFACEDATLKTKLGNYAKGHKKRFEALYKALCE' A
#
# COMPACT_ATOMS: atom_id res chain seq x y z
N MET A 1 -23.12 9.50 -9.76
CA MET A 1 -21.85 10.17 -9.41
C MET A 1 -21.75 10.15 -7.90
N THR A 2 -20.81 9.39 -7.35
CA THR A 2 -20.59 9.33 -5.91
C THR A 2 -20.05 10.71 -5.50
N ASN A 3 -20.79 11.46 -4.67
CA ASN A 3 -20.33 12.75 -4.17
C ASN A 3 -19.15 12.52 -3.22
N ILE A 4 -17.93 12.49 -3.76
CA ILE A 4 -16.71 12.43 -2.97
C ILE A 4 -16.55 13.80 -2.31
N THR A 5 -16.65 13.83 -0.99
CA THR A 5 -16.44 15.06 -0.22
C THR A 5 -14.95 15.32 -0.04
N THR A 6 -14.56 16.57 0.25
CA THR A 6 -13.15 16.93 0.53
C THR A 6 -12.55 16.06 1.64
N THR A 7 -13.33 15.71 2.67
CA THR A 7 -12.94 14.81 3.75
C THR A 7 -12.65 13.40 3.24
N THR A 8 -13.47 12.89 2.31
CA THR A 8 -13.28 11.57 1.70
C THR A 8 -12.01 11.52 0.83
N LEU A 9 -11.71 12.57 0.06
CA LEU A 9 -10.46 12.68 -0.71
C LEU A 9 -9.24 12.67 0.20
N GLN A 10 -9.30 13.40 1.31
CA GLN A 10 -8.20 13.49 2.25
C GLN A 10 -7.93 12.13 2.93
N GLN A 11 -8.98 11.42 3.35
CA GLN A 11 -8.89 10.07 3.90
C GLN A 11 -8.34 9.06 2.89
N LEU A 12 -8.77 9.13 1.62
CA LEU A 12 -8.26 8.27 0.56
C LEU A 12 -6.77 8.52 0.28
N ASN A 13 -6.35 9.79 0.31
CA ASN A 13 -4.94 10.15 0.16
C ASN A 13 -4.09 9.64 1.34
N GLU A 14 -4.57 9.79 2.58
CA GLU A 14 -3.90 9.24 3.78
C GLU A 14 -3.78 7.71 3.70
N LEU A 15 -4.85 7.03 3.30
CA LEU A 15 -4.85 5.58 3.11
C LEU A 15 -3.84 5.18 2.03
N MET A 16 -3.80 5.90 0.91
CA MET A 16 -2.83 5.67 -0.17
C MET A 16 -1.39 5.81 0.34
N GLN A 17 -1.08 6.88 1.08
CA GLN A 17 0.26 7.06 1.66
C GLN A 17 0.61 5.96 2.66
N SER A 18 -0.36 5.51 3.46
CA SER A 18 -0.19 4.40 4.41
C SER A 18 0.15 3.09 3.69
N GLU A 19 -0.56 2.76 2.60
CA GLU A 19 -0.27 1.57 1.78
C GLU A 19 1.15 1.64 1.16
N ASN A 20 1.57 2.82 0.68
CA ASN A 20 2.94 3.01 0.17
C ASN A 20 4.00 2.82 1.26
N LEU A 21 3.76 3.35 2.46
CA LEU A 21 4.67 3.19 3.60
C LEU A 21 4.77 1.72 4.02
N ALA A 22 3.64 1.01 4.10
CA ALA A 22 3.61 -0.40 4.44
C ALA A 22 4.34 -1.25 3.40
N TYR A 23 4.16 -0.97 2.10
CA TYR A 23 4.93 -1.59 1.02
C TYR A 23 6.44 -1.43 1.24
N LYS A 24 6.91 -0.20 1.46
CA LYS A 24 8.33 0.09 1.69
C LYS A 24 8.88 -0.68 2.89
N LYS A 25 8.14 -0.69 4.01
CA LYS A 25 8.52 -1.44 5.21
C LYS A 25 8.62 -2.94 4.94
N CYS A 26 7.64 -3.55 4.26
CA CYS A 26 7.69 -4.96 3.90
C CYS A 26 8.92 -5.28 3.03
N CYS A 27 9.26 -4.42 2.06
CA CYS A 27 10.45 -4.58 1.23
C CYS A 27 11.74 -4.47 2.06
N SER A 28 11.85 -3.48 2.95
CA SER A 28 13.00 -3.34 3.85
C SER A 28 13.16 -4.54 4.77
N TYR A 29 12.07 -5.03 5.37
CA TYR A 29 12.09 -6.22 6.21
C TYR A 29 12.44 -7.47 5.40
N ALA A 30 11.90 -7.65 4.20
CA ALA A 30 12.24 -8.78 3.34
C ALA A 30 13.71 -8.77 2.91
N PHE A 31 14.29 -7.58 2.70
CA PHE A 31 15.70 -7.43 2.39
C PHE A 31 16.60 -7.84 3.56
N ALA A 32 16.27 -7.39 4.78
CA ALA A 32 17.02 -7.69 5.99
C ALA A 32 16.73 -9.08 6.59
N CYS A 33 15.74 -9.80 6.06
CA CYS A 33 15.32 -11.11 6.60
C CYS A 33 16.17 -12.24 6.00
N GLU A 34 16.74 -13.06 6.90
CA GLU A 34 17.51 -14.26 6.55
C GLU A 34 16.61 -15.49 6.39
N ASP A 35 15.47 -15.55 7.10
CA ASP A 35 14.51 -16.64 6.99
C ASP A 35 13.77 -16.60 5.64
N ALA A 36 13.98 -17.62 4.81
CA ALA A 36 13.42 -17.71 3.47
C ALA A 36 11.88 -17.76 3.44
N THR A 37 11.25 -18.34 4.46
CA THR A 37 9.79 -18.45 4.56
C THR A 37 9.20 -17.09 4.91
N LEU A 38 9.76 -16.41 5.91
CA LEU A 38 9.35 -15.08 6.32
C LEU A 38 9.61 -14.06 5.21
N LYS A 39 10.74 -14.15 4.51
CA LYS A 39 11.05 -13.30 3.34
C LYS A 39 10.01 -13.45 2.23
N THR A 40 9.60 -14.68 1.93
CA THR A 40 8.52 -14.95 0.97
C THR A 40 7.19 -14.34 1.43
N LYS A 41 6.83 -14.52 2.70
CA LYS A 41 5.60 -13.93 3.28
C LYS A 41 5.61 -12.40 3.20
N LEU A 42 6.73 -11.76 3.57
CA LEU A 42 6.91 -10.31 3.49
C LEU A 42 6.82 -9.81 2.04
N GLY A 43 7.37 -10.54 1.07
CA GLY A 43 7.22 -10.24 -0.35
C GLY A 43 5.76 -10.31 -0.82
N ASN A 44 4.99 -11.28 -0.33
CA ASN A 44 3.56 -11.37 -0.64
C ASN A 44 2.75 -10.22 -0.02
N TYR A 45 3.06 -9.83 1.23
CA TYR A 45 2.46 -8.65 1.85
C TYR A 45 2.79 -7.37 1.08
N ALA A 46 4.05 -7.18 0.68
CA ALA A 46 4.48 -6.05 -0.13
C ALA A 46 3.66 -5.97 -1.43
N LYS A 47 3.50 -7.08 -2.17
CA LYS A 47 2.66 -7.13 -3.37
C LYS A 47 1.22 -6.71 -3.09
N GLY A 48 0.65 -7.14 -1.96
CA GLY A 48 -0.69 -6.73 -1.53
C GLY A 48 -0.82 -5.22 -1.31
N HIS A 49 0.13 -4.62 -0.58
CA HIS A 49 0.17 -3.18 -0.33
C HIS A 49 0.35 -2.39 -1.63
N LYS A 50 1.22 -2.86 -2.54
CA LYS A 50 1.40 -2.23 -3.86
C LYS A 50 0.11 -2.21 -4.68
N LYS A 51 -0.61 -3.34 -4.74
CA LYS A 51 -1.91 -3.41 -5.46
C LYS A 51 -2.95 -2.44 -4.88
N ARG A 52 -3.05 -2.35 -3.55
CA ARG A 52 -3.97 -1.41 -2.89
C ARG A 52 -3.59 0.04 -3.15
N PHE A 53 -2.29 0.36 -3.08
CA PHE A 53 -1.78 1.68 -3.46
C PHE A 53 -2.17 2.05 -4.90
N GLU A 54 -1.94 1.15 -5.86
CA GLU A 54 -2.27 1.40 -7.27
C GLU A 54 -3.78 1.60 -7.48
N ALA A 55 -4.62 0.83 -6.79
CA ALA A 55 -6.07 0.99 -6.83
C ALA A 55 -6.53 2.34 -6.25
N LEU A 56 -5.95 2.76 -5.12
CA LEU A 56 -6.25 4.05 -4.49
C LEU A 56 -5.75 5.22 -5.33
N TYR A 57 -4.56 5.10 -5.91
CA TYR A 57 -4.01 6.11 -6.82
C TYR A 57 -4.90 6.29 -8.05
N LYS A 58 -5.33 5.19 -8.67
CA LYS A 58 -6.27 5.23 -9.78
C LYS A 58 -7.58 5.92 -9.38
N ALA A 59 -8.16 5.57 -8.23
CA ALA A 59 -9.39 6.17 -7.73
C ALA A 59 -9.28 7.65 -7.35
N LEU A 60 -8.07 8.17 -7.11
CA LEU A 60 -7.82 9.59 -6.83
C LEU A 60 -7.51 10.41 -8.10
N CYS A 61 -7.13 9.75 -9.21
CA CYS A 61 -6.77 10.41 -10.47
C CYS A 61 -7.86 10.36 -11.54
N GLU A 62 -8.89 9.52 -11.37
CA GLU A 62 -10.11 9.45 -12.20
C GLU A 62 -11.23 10.32 -11.60
#